data_AF-A0A286FCX7-F1
#
_entry.id   AF-A0A286FCX7-F1
#
_cell.length_a   1.000
_cell.length_b   1.000
_cell.length_c   1.000
_cell.angle_alpha   90.00
_cell.angle_beta   90.00
_cell.angle_gamma   90.00
#
_symmetry.space_group_name_H-M   'P 1'
#
loop_
_entity.id
_entity.type
_entity.pdbx_description
1 polymer ?
#
loop_
_entity_poly.entity_id
_entity_poly.type
_entity_poly.pdbx_seq_one_letter_code
_entity_poly.pdbx_strand_id
1 'polypeptide(L)'
;MKKILFLVFSLITAFVQGQSLPATTIGEVADQVFRQQPNSPGLSPRHYRNEDSTKLAVIAQVGGRNLLDKSLIVPGQYSNVNGFFATPSFNGRRSGFIRVKPGTTYTVSGINVNFVGNQYDSLLTVSSPLSTAGGVFTSYTFTTLPTTAYVGLNINANAVFGTDNTAMLNEGATAVGYESFLPTAVKGEFVTGRIAGVMYEKDYATVGTNLIDPAGLVSGSYYGFSSNTITTASGWVRTGLIPVRPHTIYTLSGVNTTFVGSEFTSAGQSSRIRVLSQSGTLVNVISFRTSSTAAYVGLNIQSVGQTASAATAQLELGGRTAYAAYTATGVAGATGSSSSLPNLFVSYSPPGGAQATFTVYCRYAPGSTYYVGYILKRYVNTTERADMYRIMGADLYQYLGGSMIASGVNLLTNGESENVWKAVGKSDFTGGVHGDESLTSVSFYLNSVALSASDLTVGFSLKPASDFWYIQTSTMIETDNATLTPMATHQKRTDFVVGGYKTFNRLTWLASPNVDVWYSGIACVAISQADVAYDEDFTNYVLDRSKTSGTRIINKQGGRRQIDYYSAANNMGVSVSSQILKPSAQDVNAKLELWDVPDYAKYYRGLYAQTPAIGDVWESLQTVRHYKN
;
A
#
# COMPACT_ATOMS: atom_id res chain seq x y z
N MET A 1 39.49 -12.16 -10.83
CA MET A 1 39.45 -13.06 -12.00
C MET A 1 40.45 -14.23 -11.95
N LYS A 2 41.77 -14.02 -11.86
CA LYS A 2 42.75 -15.15 -11.89
C LYS A 2 42.55 -16.23 -10.81
N LYS A 3 42.17 -15.86 -9.57
CA LYS A 3 41.87 -16.83 -8.50
C LYS A 3 40.60 -17.65 -8.75
N ILE A 4 39.56 -17.03 -9.32
CA ILE A 4 38.30 -17.69 -9.67
C ILE A 4 38.53 -18.67 -10.83
N LEU A 5 39.33 -18.27 -11.84
CA LEU A 5 39.68 -19.15 -12.95
C LEU A 5 40.47 -20.38 -12.49
N PHE A 6 41.39 -20.20 -11.54
CA PHE A 6 42.18 -21.29 -10.97
C PHE A 6 41.29 -22.27 -10.17
N LEU A 7 40.34 -21.75 -9.37
CA LEU A 7 39.41 -22.57 -8.61
C LEU A 7 38.43 -23.35 -9.50
N VAL A 8 37.92 -22.72 -10.56
CA VAL A 8 37.05 -23.39 -11.55
C VAL A 8 37.81 -24.50 -12.27
N PHE A 9 39.09 -24.27 -12.60
CA PHE A 9 39.94 -25.32 -13.16
C PHE A 9 40.14 -26.48 -12.17
N SER A 10 40.37 -26.20 -10.89
CA SER A 10 40.53 -27.25 -9.87
C SER A 10 39.23 -28.06 -9.64
N LEU A 11 38.06 -27.41 -9.70
CA LEU A 11 36.74 -28.06 -9.59
C LEU A 11 36.45 -28.96 -10.79
N ILE A 12 36.74 -28.49 -12.01
CA ILE A 12 36.59 -29.30 -13.23
C ILE A 12 37.56 -30.48 -13.21
N THR A 13 38.80 -30.27 -12.76
CA THR A 13 39.80 -31.35 -12.66
C THR A 13 39.37 -32.42 -11.65
N ALA A 14 38.89 -32.02 -10.47
CA ALA A 14 38.41 -32.98 -9.45
C ALA A 14 37.17 -33.76 -9.90
N PHE A 15 36.25 -33.12 -10.64
CA PHE A 15 35.07 -33.76 -11.21
C PHE A 15 35.43 -34.77 -12.31
N VAL A 16 36.36 -34.41 -13.20
CA VAL A 16 36.85 -35.31 -14.25
C VAL A 16 37.64 -36.50 -13.68
N GLN A 17 38.28 -36.32 -12.51
CA GLN A 17 39.05 -37.38 -11.84
C GLN A 17 38.26 -38.20 -10.81
N GLY A 18 36.95 -37.96 -10.66
CA GLY A 18 36.09 -38.74 -9.76
C GLY A 18 36.44 -38.61 -8.26
N GLN A 19 37.09 -37.52 -7.85
CA GLN A 19 37.46 -37.31 -6.45
C GLN A 19 36.34 -36.60 -5.68
N SER A 20 36.01 -37.12 -4.48
CA SER A 20 35.08 -36.46 -3.57
C SER A 20 35.75 -35.26 -2.90
N LEU A 21 35.19 -34.06 -3.08
CA LEU A 21 35.70 -32.84 -2.42
C LEU A 21 35.15 -32.70 -0.99
N PRO A 22 35.93 -32.14 -0.05
CA PRO A 22 35.45 -31.85 1.30
C PRO A 22 34.32 -30.82 1.29
N ALA A 23 33.25 -31.06 2.07
CA ALA A 23 32.06 -30.21 2.15
C ALA A 23 32.35 -28.74 2.52
N THR A 24 33.45 -28.49 3.24
CA THR A 24 33.92 -27.14 3.59
C THR A 24 34.28 -26.28 2.36
N THR A 25 34.77 -26.90 1.29
CA THR A 25 35.22 -26.20 0.07
C THR A 25 34.05 -25.67 -0.77
N ILE A 26 32.88 -26.29 -0.68
CA ILE A 26 31.69 -25.89 -1.45
C ILE A 26 31.00 -24.70 -0.78
N GLY A 27 30.98 -24.65 0.56
CA GLY A 27 30.40 -23.55 1.32
C GLY A 27 31.16 -22.22 1.16
N GLU A 28 32.49 -22.26 1.14
CA GLU A 28 33.32 -21.05 0.99
C GLU A 28 33.24 -20.43 -0.43
N VAL A 29 32.99 -21.25 -1.45
CA VAL A 29 32.84 -20.80 -2.85
C VAL A 29 31.50 -20.11 -3.07
N ALA A 30 30.42 -20.62 -2.48
CA ALA A 30 29.10 -19.97 -2.55
C ALA A 30 29.14 -18.59 -1.89
N ASP A 31 29.84 -18.45 -0.76
CA ASP A 31 29.86 -17.21 0.02
C ASP A 31 30.77 -16.11 -0.58
N GLN A 32 31.79 -16.48 -1.37
CA GLN A 32 32.62 -15.51 -2.12
C GLN A 32 31.99 -15.03 -3.43
N VAL A 33 31.21 -15.87 -4.12
CA VAL A 33 30.53 -15.49 -5.37
C VAL A 33 29.42 -14.44 -5.11
N PHE A 34 28.77 -14.48 -3.95
CA PHE A 34 27.72 -13.53 -3.58
C PHE A 34 28.23 -12.17 -3.09
N ARG A 35 29.49 -12.04 -2.66
CA ARG A 35 30.03 -10.80 -2.05
C ARG A 35 30.75 -9.85 -3.01
N GLN A 36 30.86 -10.16 -4.31
CA GLN A 36 31.51 -9.27 -5.27
C GLN A 36 30.70 -9.07 -6.55
N GLN A 37 29.79 -8.09 -6.53
CA GLN A 37 29.55 -7.24 -7.70
C GLN A 37 29.43 -5.77 -7.29
N PRO A 38 30.36 -4.93 -7.77
CA PRO A 38 30.03 -3.56 -8.13
C PRO A 38 30.34 -3.29 -9.61
N ASN A 39 29.38 -2.62 -10.24
CA ASN A 39 29.54 -1.72 -11.39
C ASN A 39 30.28 -2.24 -12.65
N SER A 40 29.51 -2.45 -13.72
CA SER A 40 30.01 -2.33 -15.09
C SER A 40 28.94 -1.61 -15.95
N PRO A 41 29.29 -0.54 -16.66
CA PRO A 41 28.36 0.28 -17.43
C PRO A 41 28.20 -0.26 -18.85
N GLY A 42 26.97 -0.29 -19.36
CA GLY A 42 26.75 -0.36 -20.81
C GLY A 42 25.53 -1.18 -21.25
N LEU A 43 24.56 -0.45 -21.81
CA LEU A 43 23.55 -0.90 -22.77
C LEU A 43 22.32 -1.66 -22.20
N SER A 44 21.32 -0.89 -21.79
CA SER A 44 19.91 -1.29 -21.86
C SER A 44 19.10 -0.19 -22.55
N PRO A 45 18.19 -0.50 -23.50
CA PRO A 45 17.41 0.49 -24.23
C PRO A 45 16.45 1.20 -23.27
N ARG A 46 16.57 2.53 -23.17
CA ARG A 46 15.66 3.39 -22.41
C ARG A 46 14.22 3.22 -22.92
N HIS A 47 13.40 2.46 -22.20
CA HIS A 47 11.96 2.66 -22.21
C HIS A 47 11.67 3.90 -21.35
N TYR A 48 11.38 5.03 -21.99
CA TYR A 48 10.77 6.17 -21.33
C TYR A 48 9.39 5.73 -20.82
N ARG A 49 9.27 5.43 -19.53
CA ARG A 49 7.97 5.44 -18.85
C ARG A 49 7.61 6.91 -18.63
N ASN A 50 6.62 7.39 -19.38
CA ASN A 50 5.91 8.62 -19.04
C ASN A 50 5.17 8.38 -17.72
N GLU A 51 5.53 9.12 -16.67
CA GLU A 51 4.98 8.98 -15.31
C GLU A 51 3.60 9.64 -15.12
N ASP A 52 2.94 10.10 -16.21
CA ASP A 52 1.80 11.02 -16.16
C ASP A 52 0.41 10.41 -16.53
N SER A 53 0.20 9.10 -16.39
CA SER A 53 -0.96 8.43 -17.01
C SER A 53 -1.94 7.61 -16.15
N THR A 54 -1.90 7.61 -14.81
CA THR A 54 -2.75 6.67 -14.05
C THR A 54 -3.53 7.28 -12.87
N LYS A 55 -4.78 7.70 -13.14
CA LYS A 55 -5.85 7.58 -12.14
C LYS A 55 -6.25 6.11 -12.07
N LEU A 56 -5.78 5.42 -11.03
CA LEU A 56 -6.18 4.07 -10.65
C LEU A 56 -7.22 4.19 -9.55
N ALA A 57 -8.43 3.67 -9.78
CA ALA A 57 -9.41 3.48 -8.73
C ALA A 57 -10.04 2.11 -8.92
N VAL A 58 -9.75 1.20 -8.00
CA VAL A 58 -10.12 -0.21 -8.05
C VAL A 58 -11.52 -0.35 -7.48
N ILE A 59 -12.55 -0.44 -8.31
CA ILE A 59 -13.93 -0.53 -7.79
C ILE A 59 -14.19 -1.98 -7.33
N ALA A 60 -14.48 -2.19 -6.04
CA ALA A 60 -15.15 -3.41 -5.58
C ALA A 60 -16.63 -3.33 -5.95
N GLN A 61 -17.21 -4.39 -6.53
CA GLN A 61 -18.59 -4.37 -7.03
C GLN A 61 -19.63 -4.32 -5.88
N VAL A 62 -20.72 -3.62 -6.19
CA VAL A 62 -21.63 -2.82 -5.36
C VAL A 62 -23.08 -3.29 -5.62
N GLY A 63 -24.06 -2.91 -4.80
CA GLY A 63 -25.48 -3.05 -5.16
C GLY A 63 -25.80 -2.29 -6.46
N GLY A 64 -26.32 -3.00 -7.47
CA GLY A 64 -26.55 -2.50 -8.83
C GLY A 64 -25.84 -3.33 -9.91
N ARG A 65 -26.22 -3.14 -11.16
CA ARG A 65 -25.65 -3.77 -12.37
C ARG A 65 -24.55 -2.91 -13.02
N ASN A 66 -24.49 -1.60 -12.78
CA ASN A 66 -23.48 -0.72 -13.38
C ASN A 66 -22.17 -0.67 -12.58
N LEU A 67 -21.07 -1.09 -13.21
CA LEU A 67 -19.70 -1.13 -12.68
C LEU A 67 -18.87 0.10 -13.00
N LEU A 68 -19.37 1.00 -13.85
CA LEU A 68 -18.64 2.17 -14.31
C LEU A 68 -18.95 3.40 -13.45
N ASP A 69 -18.03 3.77 -12.58
CA ASP A 69 -18.10 5.03 -11.86
C ASP A 69 -17.66 6.20 -12.77
N LYS A 70 -18.61 7.09 -13.04
CA LYS A 70 -18.40 8.24 -13.91
C LYS A 70 -17.46 9.29 -13.31
N SER A 71 -17.36 9.38 -11.98
CA SER A 71 -16.46 10.31 -11.30
C SER A 71 -14.99 10.00 -11.60
N LEU A 72 -14.71 8.76 -12.03
CA LEU A 72 -13.39 8.27 -12.37
C LEU A 72 -13.06 8.35 -13.87
N ILE A 73 -13.96 8.91 -14.69
CA ILE A 73 -13.68 9.15 -16.10
C ILE A 73 -12.59 10.21 -16.24
N VAL A 74 -11.56 9.91 -17.03
CA VAL A 74 -10.45 10.81 -17.33
C VAL A 74 -10.70 11.47 -18.68
N PRO A 75 -11.04 12.77 -18.72
CA PRO A 75 -11.16 13.51 -19.97
C PRO A 75 -9.77 13.80 -20.56
N GLY A 76 -9.72 13.96 -21.87
CA GLY A 76 -8.49 14.29 -22.59
C GLY A 76 -7.59 13.09 -22.89
N GLN A 77 -8.04 11.86 -22.63
CA GLN A 77 -7.22 10.65 -22.70
C GLN A 77 -8.01 9.45 -23.25
N TYR A 78 -7.31 8.55 -23.94
CA TYR A 78 -7.83 7.24 -24.35
C TYR A 78 -6.79 6.12 -24.17
N SER A 79 -7.25 4.88 -24.11
CA SER A 79 -6.43 3.66 -24.17
C SER A 79 -6.28 3.24 -25.63
N ASN A 80 -5.09 2.84 -26.07
CA ASN A 80 -4.87 2.33 -27.43
C ASN A 80 -4.71 0.79 -27.47
N VAL A 81 -4.71 0.22 -28.67
CA VAL A 81 -4.60 -1.24 -28.92
C VAL A 81 -3.27 -1.84 -28.45
N ASN A 82 -2.23 -1.02 -28.33
CA ASN A 82 -0.91 -1.46 -27.86
C ASN A 82 -0.81 -1.46 -26.33
N GLY A 83 -1.93 -1.24 -25.63
CA GLY A 83 -1.96 -1.27 -24.18
C GLY A 83 -1.39 -0.02 -23.50
N PHE A 84 -1.07 1.05 -24.25
CA PHE A 84 -0.70 2.31 -23.61
C PHE A 84 -1.95 2.95 -22.99
N PHE A 85 -1.94 3.02 -21.67
CA PHE A 85 -2.88 3.79 -20.90
C PHE A 85 -2.54 5.29 -21.03
N ALA A 86 -3.53 6.09 -21.42
CA ALA A 86 -3.47 7.56 -21.55
C ALA A 86 -2.69 8.14 -22.73
N THR A 87 -3.07 7.79 -23.96
CA THR A 87 -2.69 8.61 -25.10
C THR A 87 -3.51 9.93 -25.05
N PRO A 88 -2.87 11.12 -25.09
CA PRO A 88 -3.59 12.39 -25.10
C PRO A 88 -4.52 12.48 -26.31
N SER A 89 -5.76 12.93 -26.10
CA SER A 89 -6.73 13.19 -27.16
C SER A 89 -7.72 14.23 -26.68
N PHE A 90 -7.88 15.32 -27.44
CA PHE A 90 -8.77 16.42 -27.08
C PHE A 90 -10.21 15.97 -26.80
N ASN A 91 -10.70 14.96 -27.53
CA ASN A 91 -12.04 14.40 -27.39
C ASN A 91 -12.07 13.05 -26.67
N GLY A 92 -10.91 12.49 -26.34
CA GLY A 92 -10.80 11.17 -25.72
C GLY A 92 -11.32 11.19 -24.29
N ARG A 93 -12.14 10.21 -23.94
CA ARG A 93 -12.51 9.92 -22.56
C ARG A 93 -12.29 8.44 -22.29
N ARG A 94 -11.70 8.12 -21.15
CA ARG A 94 -11.53 6.74 -20.68
C ARG A 94 -11.98 6.58 -19.23
N SER A 95 -12.29 5.36 -18.83
CA SER A 95 -12.45 5.03 -17.42
C SER A 95 -11.08 4.98 -16.70
N GLY A 96 -11.13 4.93 -15.37
CA GLY A 96 -10.07 4.29 -14.58
C GLY A 96 -10.01 2.77 -14.86
N PHE A 97 -9.20 2.06 -14.08
CA PHE A 97 -9.20 0.60 -14.12
C PHE A 97 -10.34 0.03 -13.29
N ILE A 98 -11.27 -0.67 -13.93
CA ILE A 98 -12.43 -1.27 -13.29
C ILE A 98 -12.08 -2.72 -12.97
N ARG A 99 -12.19 -3.14 -11.70
CA ARG A 99 -11.90 -4.53 -11.31
C ARG A 99 -13.02 -5.45 -11.80
N VAL A 100 -12.63 -6.60 -12.31
CA VAL A 100 -13.55 -7.59 -12.91
C VAL A 100 -13.19 -8.99 -12.41
N LYS A 101 -14.15 -9.91 -12.46
CA LYS A 101 -13.95 -11.33 -12.15
C LYS A 101 -13.30 -12.01 -13.35
N PRO A 102 -12.24 -12.81 -13.18
CA PRO A 102 -11.66 -13.59 -14.27
C PRO A 102 -12.68 -14.57 -14.88
N GLY A 103 -12.58 -14.84 -16.18
CA GLY A 103 -13.47 -15.79 -16.88
C GLY A 103 -14.95 -15.37 -16.96
N THR A 104 -15.28 -14.14 -16.56
CA THR A 104 -16.65 -13.64 -16.50
C THR A 104 -16.97 -12.76 -17.71
N THR A 105 -18.19 -12.91 -18.25
CA THR A 105 -18.69 -12.10 -19.38
C THR A 105 -19.28 -10.79 -18.88
N TYR A 106 -18.92 -9.71 -19.58
CA TYR A 106 -19.41 -8.36 -19.33
C TYR A 106 -19.90 -7.71 -20.62
N THR A 107 -20.85 -6.79 -20.50
CA THR A 107 -21.28 -5.90 -21.57
C THR A 107 -21.02 -4.46 -21.17
N VAL A 108 -20.34 -3.71 -22.02
CA VAL A 108 -20.30 -2.24 -21.95
C VAL A 108 -21.35 -1.66 -22.89
N SER A 109 -22.11 -0.67 -22.44
CA SER A 109 -23.16 0.02 -23.20
C SER A 109 -23.01 1.54 -23.04
N GLY A 110 -23.69 2.32 -23.89
CA GLY A 110 -23.67 3.78 -23.84
C GLY A 110 -22.31 4.40 -24.20
N ILE A 111 -21.48 3.67 -24.95
CA ILE A 111 -20.19 4.16 -25.44
C ILE A 111 -20.32 4.71 -26.86
N ASN A 112 -19.32 5.46 -27.33
CA ASN A 112 -19.20 5.85 -28.74
C ASN A 112 -17.72 5.92 -29.10
N VAL A 113 -17.15 4.75 -29.42
CA VAL A 113 -15.71 4.58 -29.59
C VAL A 113 -15.40 3.64 -30.75
N ASN A 114 -14.25 3.85 -31.39
CA ASN A 114 -13.74 2.92 -32.42
C ASN A 114 -12.91 1.77 -31.83
N PHE A 115 -12.58 1.87 -30.54
CA PHE A 115 -11.80 0.89 -29.79
C PHE A 115 -12.27 0.90 -28.35
N VAL A 116 -12.71 -0.26 -27.85
CA VAL A 116 -13.45 -0.35 -26.57
C VAL A 116 -12.54 -0.22 -25.36
N GLY A 117 -11.29 -0.72 -25.42
CA GLY A 117 -10.38 -0.69 -24.28
C GLY A 117 -9.47 -1.92 -24.20
N ASN A 118 -8.89 -2.18 -23.04
CA ASN A 118 -8.06 -3.36 -22.81
C ASN A 118 -8.42 -4.07 -21.50
N GLN A 119 -8.03 -5.34 -21.43
CA GLN A 119 -7.97 -6.16 -20.22
C GLN A 119 -6.56 -6.11 -19.62
N TYR A 120 -6.47 -6.18 -18.29
CA TYR A 120 -5.22 -6.12 -17.55
C TYR A 120 -5.18 -7.20 -16.47
N ASP A 121 -3.99 -7.72 -16.20
CA ASP A 121 -3.74 -8.62 -15.08
C ASP A 121 -3.65 -7.89 -13.73
N SER A 122 -3.38 -8.63 -12.65
CA SER A 122 -3.24 -8.07 -11.29
C SER A 122 -2.07 -7.09 -11.12
N LEU A 123 -1.11 -7.10 -12.05
CA LEU A 123 0.05 -6.20 -12.09
C LEU A 123 -0.18 -5.01 -13.05
N LEU A 124 -1.39 -4.87 -13.60
CA LEU A 124 -1.77 -3.86 -14.60
C LEU A 124 -1.00 -4.00 -15.91
N THR A 125 -0.52 -5.20 -16.22
CA THR A 125 0.03 -5.52 -17.54
C THR A 125 -1.12 -5.86 -18.47
N VAL A 126 -1.07 -5.33 -19.69
CA VAL A 126 -2.12 -5.54 -20.70
C VAL A 126 -2.15 -7.01 -21.07
N SER A 127 -3.28 -7.67 -20.81
CA SER A 127 -3.46 -9.08 -21.15
C SER A 127 -4.01 -9.25 -22.57
N SER A 128 -4.96 -8.40 -22.98
CA SER A 128 -5.55 -8.42 -24.32
C SER A 128 -6.35 -7.13 -24.62
N PRO A 129 -6.37 -6.63 -25.87
CA PRO A 129 -7.36 -5.63 -26.29
C PRO A 129 -8.79 -6.19 -26.20
N LEU A 130 -9.74 -5.34 -25.84
CA LEU A 130 -11.17 -5.71 -25.80
C LEU A 130 -11.75 -5.82 -27.21
N SER A 131 -11.39 -4.94 -28.14
CA SER A 131 -11.85 -5.00 -29.54
C SER A 131 -10.71 -4.75 -30.52
N THR A 132 -10.79 -5.29 -31.73
CA THR A 132 -9.93 -4.86 -32.85
C THR A 132 -10.57 -3.67 -33.56
N ALA A 133 -9.76 -2.70 -34.01
CA ALA A 133 -10.26 -1.46 -34.58
C ALA A 133 -11.08 -1.71 -35.86
N GLY A 134 -12.33 -1.21 -35.90
CA GLY A 134 -13.18 -1.32 -37.08
C GLY A 134 -14.67 -1.15 -36.77
N GLY A 135 -15.15 0.09 -36.71
CA GLY A 135 -16.56 0.43 -36.47
C GLY A 135 -16.77 1.23 -35.18
N VAL A 136 -17.83 2.05 -35.17
CA VAL A 136 -18.26 2.79 -33.97
C VAL A 136 -19.06 1.83 -33.09
N PHE A 137 -18.56 1.52 -31.90
CA PHE A 137 -19.25 0.72 -30.90
C PHE A 137 -20.17 1.60 -30.05
N THR A 138 -21.46 1.21 -29.97
CA THR A 138 -22.45 1.75 -29.02
C THR A 138 -22.68 0.82 -27.83
N SER A 139 -22.39 -0.47 -28.02
CA SER A 139 -22.24 -1.48 -26.99
C SER A 139 -21.20 -2.52 -27.41
N TYR A 140 -20.63 -3.26 -26.45
CA TYR A 140 -19.67 -4.32 -26.70
C TYR A 140 -19.72 -5.38 -25.59
N THR A 141 -19.80 -6.65 -25.95
CA THR A 141 -19.78 -7.78 -25.00
C THR A 141 -18.44 -8.51 -25.10
N PHE A 142 -17.82 -8.81 -23.97
CA PHE A 142 -16.55 -9.52 -23.88
C PHE A 142 -16.51 -10.48 -22.70
N THR A 143 -15.71 -11.54 -22.81
CA THR A 143 -15.37 -12.42 -21.68
C THR A 143 -13.95 -12.11 -21.24
N THR A 144 -13.77 -11.93 -19.93
CA THR A 144 -12.46 -11.69 -19.35
C THR A 144 -11.60 -12.95 -19.43
N LEU A 145 -10.29 -12.79 -19.65
CA LEU A 145 -9.34 -13.90 -19.58
C LEU A 145 -9.23 -14.44 -18.13
N PRO A 146 -8.77 -15.69 -17.92
CA PRO A 146 -8.53 -16.23 -16.58
C PRO A 146 -7.50 -15.46 -15.74
N THR A 147 -6.65 -14.65 -16.38
CA THR A 147 -5.65 -13.80 -15.72
C THR A 147 -6.10 -12.35 -15.56
N THR A 148 -7.23 -11.96 -16.18
CA THR A 148 -7.71 -10.58 -16.17
C THR A 148 -8.27 -10.24 -14.80
N ALA A 149 -7.67 -9.24 -14.15
CA ALA A 149 -8.14 -8.66 -12.90
C ALA A 149 -8.84 -7.31 -13.13
N TYR A 150 -8.48 -6.58 -14.18
CA TYR A 150 -9.01 -5.25 -14.45
C TYR A 150 -9.35 -5.03 -15.93
N VAL A 151 -10.23 -4.07 -16.20
CA VAL A 151 -10.47 -3.53 -17.54
C VAL A 151 -10.35 -2.01 -17.54
N GLY A 152 -9.88 -1.45 -18.64
CA GLY A 152 -9.87 -0.01 -18.86
C GLY A 152 -10.59 0.30 -20.15
N LEU A 153 -11.67 1.07 -20.08
CA LEU A 153 -12.61 1.31 -21.16
C LEU A 153 -12.40 2.70 -21.77
N ASN A 154 -12.53 2.81 -23.08
CA ASN A 154 -12.78 4.10 -23.74
C ASN A 154 -14.27 4.34 -23.76
N ILE A 155 -14.66 5.59 -23.48
CA ILE A 155 -16.06 6.00 -23.37
C ILE A 155 -16.48 6.83 -24.58
N ASN A 156 -15.59 7.72 -25.02
CA ASN A 156 -15.83 8.57 -26.17
C ASN A 156 -14.53 8.82 -26.95
N ALA A 157 -14.59 8.69 -28.27
CA ALA A 157 -13.48 8.98 -29.18
C ALA A 157 -13.79 10.14 -30.15
N ASN A 158 -15.06 10.56 -30.26
CA ASN A 158 -15.52 11.51 -31.27
C ASN A 158 -16.19 12.72 -30.59
N ALA A 159 -16.28 13.88 -31.26
CA ALA A 159 -16.83 15.13 -30.71
C ALA A 159 -18.33 15.10 -30.33
N VAL A 160 -18.93 13.92 -30.16
CA VAL A 160 -20.30 13.72 -29.72
C VAL A 160 -20.34 13.84 -28.19
N PHE A 161 -20.51 15.06 -27.69
CA PHE A 161 -20.63 15.33 -26.26
C PHE A 161 -21.89 14.65 -25.68
N GLY A 162 -21.77 13.96 -24.53
CA GLY A 162 -22.91 13.47 -23.74
C GLY A 162 -23.04 11.94 -23.59
N THR A 163 -22.25 11.13 -24.28
CA THR A 163 -22.30 9.65 -24.18
C THR A 163 -21.77 9.11 -22.84
N ASP A 164 -20.91 9.87 -22.16
CA ASP A 164 -20.49 9.58 -20.79
C ASP A 164 -21.66 9.52 -19.81
N ASN A 165 -22.79 10.17 -20.11
CA ASN A 165 -23.98 10.12 -19.28
C ASN A 165 -24.76 8.81 -19.39
N THR A 166 -24.49 7.96 -20.37
CA THR A 166 -25.17 6.67 -20.51
C THR A 166 -24.21 5.49 -20.51
N ALA A 167 -22.90 5.74 -20.41
CA ALA A 167 -21.90 4.69 -20.32
C ALA A 167 -22.09 3.82 -19.07
N MET A 168 -22.08 2.51 -19.27
CA MET A 168 -22.29 1.51 -18.23
C MET A 168 -21.50 0.25 -18.57
N LEU A 169 -20.91 -0.39 -17.57
CA LEU A 169 -20.35 -1.74 -17.66
C LEU A 169 -21.20 -2.66 -16.79
N ASN A 170 -21.71 -3.77 -17.30
CA ASN A 170 -22.48 -4.72 -16.51
C ASN A 170 -22.01 -6.15 -16.69
N GLU A 171 -22.12 -6.96 -15.64
CA GLU A 171 -21.92 -8.40 -15.73
C GLU A 171 -23.06 -9.03 -16.55
N GLY A 172 -22.72 -9.98 -17.42
CA GLY A 172 -23.65 -10.65 -18.35
C GLY A 172 -23.36 -10.34 -19.83
N ALA A 173 -24.03 -11.09 -20.71
CA ALA A 173 -23.83 -11.01 -22.17
C ALA A 173 -24.75 -9.99 -22.87
N THR A 174 -25.78 -9.52 -22.17
CA THR A 174 -26.83 -8.66 -22.72
C THR A 174 -26.69 -7.25 -22.14
N ALA A 175 -26.74 -6.25 -23.02
CA ALA A 175 -26.86 -4.86 -22.59
C ALA A 175 -28.19 -4.67 -21.86
N VAL A 176 -28.14 -4.20 -20.63
CA VAL A 176 -29.33 -3.82 -19.87
C VAL A 176 -29.62 -2.33 -20.06
N GLY A 177 -30.85 -1.91 -19.78
CA GLY A 177 -31.20 -0.49 -19.74
C GLY A 177 -30.27 0.26 -18.78
N TYR A 178 -29.86 1.48 -19.17
CA TYR A 178 -28.97 2.29 -18.36
C TYR A 178 -29.56 2.48 -16.97
N GLU A 179 -28.72 2.22 -15.97
CA GLU A 179 -28.93 2.63 -14.60
C GLU A 179 -27.74 3.46 -14.17
N SER A 180 -28.01 4.52 -13.40
CA SER A 180 -26.94 5.28 -12.77
C SER A 180 -26.09 4.34 -11.95
N PHE A 181 -24.77 4.55 -12.00
CA PHE A 181 -23.88 3.99 -11.01
C PHE A 181 -24.44 4.36 -9.64
N LEU A 182 -25.00 3.36 -8.93
CA LEU A 182 -25.45 3.52 -7.58
C LEU A 182 -24.25 3.18 -6.72
N PRO A 183 -23.52 4.17 -6.19
CA PRO A 183 -22.73 3.89 -5.03
C PRO A 183 -23.74 3.42 -3.97
N THR A 184 -23.82 2.10 -3.69
CA THR A 184 -24.07 1.73 -2.29
C THR A 184 -23.05 2.53 -1.52
N ALA A 185 -23.43 3.21 -0.43
CA ALA A 185 -22.53 4.09 0.31
C ALA A 185 -21.21 3.36 0.67
N VAL A 186 -20.26 3.41 -0.25
CA VAL A 186 -18.86 3.12 -0.07
C VAL A 186 -18.33 4.48 0.32
N LYS A 187 -18.13 4.68 1.63
CA LYS A 187 -17.22 5.73 2.08
C LYS A 187 -15.94 5.55 1.27
N GLY A 188 -15.56 6.60 0.55
CA GLY A 188 -14.67 6.51 -0.61
C GLY A 188 -13.38 5.74 -0.36
N GLU A 189 -13.35 4.46 -0.71
CA GLU A 189 -12.20 3.60 -0.54
C GLU A 189 -12.28 2.46 -1.54
N PHE A 190 -11.32 2.41 -2.46
CA PHE A 190 -10.58 1.21 -2.87
C PHE A 190 -9.54 1.70 -3.90
N VAL A 191 -8.47 2.34 -3.41
CA VAL A 191 -7.21 2.45 -4.14
C VAL A 191 -6.10 1.95 -3.22
N THR A 192 -5.84 0.66 -3.27
CA THR A 192 -4.67 0.08 -2.61
C THR A 192 -3.42 0.45 -3.41
N GLY A 193 -2.66 1.40 -2.88
CA GLY A 193 -1.36 1.84 -3.42
C GLY A 193 -1.35 3.33 -3.73
N ARG A 194 -0.79 4.15 -2.83
CA ARG A 194 -0.40 5.52 -3.17
C ARG A 194 0.78 5.46 -4.14
N ILE A 195 0.60 5.96 -5.36
CA ILE A 195 1.69 6.15 -6.33
C ILE A 195 2.47 7.39 -5.88
N ALA A 196 3.79 7.27 -5.73
CA ALA A 196 4.65 8.41 -5.43
C ALA A 196 4.46 9.50 -6.51
N GLY A 197 4.04 10.70 -6.12
CA GLY A 197 3.79 11.83 -7.03
C GLY A 197 2.31 12.16 -7.28
N VAL A 198 1.35 11.34 -6.82
CA VAL A 198 -0.09 11.61 -6.95
C VAL A 198 -0.68 12.11 -5.61
N MET A 199 -1.25 13.32 -5.59
CA MET A 199 -2.00 13.85 -4.44
C MET A 199 -3.46 13.40 -4.49
N TYR A 200 -3.98 12.87 -3.38
CA TYR A 200 -5.36 12.35 -3.29
C TYR A 200 -6.32 13.39 -2.72
N GLU A 201 -7.61 13.26 -3.01
CA GLU A 201 -8.67 14.24 -2.66
C GLU A 201 -8.78 14.52 -1.14
N LYS A 202 -8.37 13.56 -0.30
CA LYS A 202 -8.26 13.70 1.16
C LYS A 202 -7.13 14.62 1.62
N ASP A 203 -6.06 14.77 0.84
CA ASP A 203 -4.91 15.61 1.23
C ASP A 203 -5.24 17.12 1.17
N TYR A 204 -6.46 17.47 0.73
CA TYR A 204 -7.01 18.83 0.69
C TYR A 204 -7.93 19.17 1.89
N ALA A 205 -7.75 18.51 3.04
CA ALA A 205 -8.46 18.86 4.26
C ALA A 205 -7.98 20.21 4.85
N THR A 206 -8.07 21.29 4.07
CA THR A 206 -8.05 22.65 4.60
C THR A 206 -9.45 22.98 5.09
N VAL A 207 -9.59 22.98 6.41
CA VAL A 207 -10.74 23.51 7.12
C VAL A 207 -10.67 25.03 7.04
N GLY A 208 -11.44 25.62 6.12
CA GLY A 208 -11.55 27.07 5.92
C GLY A 208 -11.75 27.44 4.45
N THR A 209 -12.53 28.48 4.15
CA THR A 209 -12.75 28.96 2.78
C THR A 209 -11.55 29.73 2.21
N ASN A 210 -10.68 30.25 3.08
CA ASN A 210 -9.46 30.95 2.69
C ASN A 210 -8.23 30.02 2.77
N LEU A 211 -7.54 29.85 1.65
CA LEU A 211 -6.36 29.00 1.50
C LEU A 211 -5.03 29.75 1.73
N ILE A 212 -5.06 31.06 1.95
CA ILE A 212 -3.87 31.87 2.24
C ILE A 212 -3.60 31.80 3.74
N ASP A 213 -2.49 31.17 4.12
CA ASP A 213 -1.96 31.23 5.48
C ASP A 213 -1.18 32.55 5.70
N PRO A 214 -1.66 33.45 6.58
CA PRO A 214 -0.96 34.70 6.89
C PRO A 214 0.46 34.49 7.43
N ALA A 215 0.72 33.37 8.12
CA ALA A 215 2.05 33.04 8.64
C ALA A 215 3.01 32.60 7.52
N GLY A 216 2.50 32.15 6.38
CA GLY A 216 3.25 31.75 5.20
C GLY A 216 3.59 32.89 4.24
N LEU A 217 3.30 34.14 4.60
CA LEU A 217 3.60 35.31 3.76
C LEU A 217 5.09 35.69 3.86
N VAL A 218 5.66 36.05 2.71
CA VAL A 218 7.08 36.40 2.57
C VAL A 218 7.19 37.84 2.06
N SER A 219 7.65 38.73 2.94
CA SER A 219 7.94 40.13 2.60
C SER A 219 9.26 40.27 1.84
N GLY A 220 9.37 41.29 0.99
CA GLY A 220 10.57 41.62 0.23
C GLY A 220 10.81 40.74 -0.98
N SER A 221 9.82 39.95 -1.43
CA SER A 221 9.95 39.13 -2.64
C SER A 221 8.62 38.92 -3.36
N TYR A 222 8.70 38.55 -4.64
CA TYR A 222 7.54 38.30 -5.49
C TYR A 222 7.85 37.21 -6.52
N TYR A 223 6.80 36.55 -7.03
CA TYR A 223 6.89 35.67 -8.18
C TYR A 223 7.01 36.53 -9.45
N GLY A 224 8.17 36.51 -10.12
CA GLY A 224 8.51 37.50 -11.16
C GLY A 224 7.93 37.20 -12.53
N PHE A 225 7.20 38.13 -13.16
CA PHE A 225 6.50 37.93 -14.45
C PHE A 225 7.41 37.51 -15.62
N SER A 226 8.64 38.03 -15.71
CA SER A 226 9.55 37.75 -16.83
C SER A 226 10.64 36.72 -16.50
N SER A 227 10.98 36.54 -15.23
CA SER A 227 12.20 35.85 -14.81
C SER A 227 12.02 34.36 -14.49
N ASN A 228 10.81 33.80 -14.61
CA ASN A 228 10.49 32.40 -14.22
C ASN A 228 11.01 32.01 -12.81
N THR A 229 11.30 32.99 -11.96
CA THR A 229 11.98 32.82 -10.67
C THR A 229 11.36 33.77 -9.64
N ILE A 230 11.61 33.47 -8.37
CA ILE A 230 11.27 34.36 -7.25
C ILE A 230 12.31 35.48 -7.22
N THR A 231 11.85 36.73 -7.24
CA THR A 231 12.71 37.91 -7.27
C THR A 231 12.57 38.68 -5.96
N THR A 232 13.69 39.13 -5.39
CA THR A 232 13.71 39.98 -4.19
C THR A 232 13.50 41.45 -4.56
N ALA A 233 12.50 42.10 -3.97
CA ALA A 233 12.23 43.51 -4.15
C ALA A 233 11.51 44.08 -2.92
N SER A 234 12.01 45.20 -2.40
CA SER A 234 11.38 45.89 -1.27
C SER A 234 9.95 46.32 -1.62
N GLY A 235 9.03 46.26 -0.65
CA GLY A 235 7.62 46.63 -0.83
C GLY A 235 6.74 45.57 -1.50
N TRP A 236 7.27 44.38 -1.80
CA TRP A 236 6.47 43.24 -2.26
C TRP A 236 6.17 42.25 -1.14
N VAL A 237 4.99 41.63 -1.19
CA VAL A 237 4.61 40.50 -0.34
C VAL A 237 4.04 39.40 -1.22
N ARG A 238 4.50 38.17 -1.02
CA ARG A 238 3.97 36.98 -1.68
C ARG A 238 3.57 35.92 -0.68
N THR A 239 2.80 34.94 -1.12
CA THR A 239 2.53 33.71 -0.37
C THR A 239 3.70 32.73 -0.50
N GLY A 240 3.75 31.73 0.38
CA GLY A 240 4.34 30.43 0.07
C GLY A 240 3.61 29.75 -1.11
N LEU A 241 4.04 28.54 -1.47
CA LEU A 241 3.32 27.73 -2.45
C LEU A 241 2.07 27.13 -1.80
N ILE A 242 0.90 27.47 -2.34
CA ILE A 242 -0.39 26.99 -1.86
C ILE A 242 -0.82 25.79 -2.72
N PRO A 243 -1.10 24.62 -2.12
CA PRO A 243 -1.60 23.46 -2.87
C PRO A 243 -2.91 23.79 -3.60
N VAL A 244 -3.02 23.38 -4.86
CA VAL A 244 -4.23 23.53 -5.66
C VAL A 244 -4.53 22.27 -6.45
N ARG A 245 -5.79 22.14 -6.87
CA ARG A 245 -6.25 21.09 -7.77
C ARG A 245 -5.97 21.50 -9.21
N PRO A 246 -5.52 20.59 -10.09
CA PRO A 246 -5.50 20.83 -11.53
C PRO A 246 -6.88 21.16 -12.10
N HIS A 247 -6.93 21.91 -13.21
CA HIS A 247 -8.18 22.28 -13.93
C HIS A 247 -9.30 22.91 -13.10
N THR A 248 -8.96 23.48 -11.95
CA THR A 248 -9.92 23.94 -10.96
C THR A 248 -9.95 25.47 -10.93
N ILE A 249 -11.14 26.03 -10.78
CA ILE A 249 -11.32 27.48 -10.68
C ILE A 249 -11.09 27.90 -9.23
N TYR A 250 -10.24 28.90 -9.07
CA TYR A 250 -10.02 29.59 -7.81
C TYR A 250 -10.31 31.07 -7.97
N THR A 251 -10.78 31.70 -6.90
CA THR A 251 -10.90 33.16 -6.79
C THR A 251 -9.90 33.68 -5.77
N LEU A 252 -9.06 34.62 -6.18
CA LEU A 252 -8.24 35.43 -5.30
C LEU A 252 -8.91 36.79 -5.11
N SER A 253 -9.09 37.22 -3.87
CA SER A 253 -9.68 38.51 -3.52
C SER A 253 -8.88 39.23 -2.43
N GLY A 254 -9.12 40.54 -2.27
CA GLY A 254 -8.51 41.34 -1.20
C GLY A 254 -7.00 41.54 -1.35
N VAL A 255 -6.49 41.41 -2.58
CA VAL A 255 -5.10 41.69 -2.96
C VAL A 255 -5.00 43.06 -3.64
N ASN A 256 -3.84 43.69 -3.57
CA ASN A 256 -3.58 44.95 -4.27
C ASN A 256 -2.22 44.84 -4.97
N THR A 257 -2.26 44.19 -6.14
CA THR A 257 -1.09 43.88 -6.96
C THR A 257 -1.42 44.06 -8.44
N THR A 258 -0.41 44.40 -9.24
CA THR A 258 -0.47 44.47 -10.70
C THR A 258 -0.22 43.11 -11.38
N PHE A 259 0.19 42.11 -10.59
CA PHE A 259 0.44 40.75 -11.04
C PHE A 259 0.02 39.74 -9.99
N VAL A 260 -0.67 38.69 -10.41
CA VAL A 260 -1.40 37.80 -9.49
C VAL A 260 -0.53 36.67 -8.96
N GLY A 261 0.26 36.02 -9.80
CA GLY A 261 1.01 34.84 -9.35
C GLY A 261 1.41 33.87 -10.46
N SER A 262 1.77 32.67 -10.07
CA SER A 262 2.25 31.61 -10.96
C SER A 262 1.85 30.21 -10.46
N GLU A 263 1.76 29.26 -11.38
CA GLU A 263 1.49 27.84 -11.12
C GLU A 263 2.81 27.04 -11.08
N PHE A 264 2.85 25.97 -10.27
CA PHE A 264 4.02 25.10 -10.09
C PHE A 264 3.59 23.62 -10.01
N THR A 265 4.48 22.68 -10.36
CA THR A 265 4.18 21.23 -10.29
C THR A 265 4.62 20.58 -8.97
N SER A 266 5.43 21.25 -8.16
CA SER A 266 5.88 20.71 -6.86
C SER A 266 6.22 21.79 -5.82
N ALA A 267 6.17 21.43 -4.53
CA ALA A 267 6.38 22.33 -3.38
C ALA A 267 7.79 22.94 -3.26
N GLY A 268 8.76 22.49 -4.06
CA GLY A 268 10.16 22.96 -4.03
C GLY A 268 10.64 23.59 -5.32
N GLN A 269 9.78 23.74 -6.33
CA GLN A 269 10.18 24.31 -7.61
C GLN A 269 10.32 25.84 -7.53
N SER A 270 11.46 26.34 -8.00
CA SER A 270 11.68 27.75 -8.26
C SER A 270 11.16 28.18 -9.64
N SER A 271 10.99 27.22 -10.56
CA SER A 271 10.51 27.44 -11.92
C SER A 271 9.01 27.15 -12.02
N ARG A 272 8.25 28.14 -12.48
CA ARG A 272 6.81 28.02 -12.72
C ARG A 272 6.49 27.35 -14.06
N ILE A 273 5.28 26.84 -14.18
CA ILE A 273 4.74 26.31 -15.45
C ILE A 273 3.84 27.31 -16.19
N ARG A 274 3.20 28.24 -15.46
CA ARG A 274 2.27 29.21 -16.04
C ARG A 274 2.12 30.45 -15.17
N VAL A 275 1.88 31.60 -15.82
CA VAL A 275 1.49 32.85 -15.16
C VAL A 275 -0.02 32.92 -15.03
N LEU A 276 -0.53 33.31 -13.85
CA LEU A 276 -1.97 33.32 -13.57
C LEU A 276 -2.71 34.53 -14.18
N SER A 277 -2.10 35.72 -14.20
CA SER A 277 -2.52 36.86 -15.04
C SER A 277 -1.56 38.05 -14.91
N GLN A 278 -1.64 38.98 -15.87
CA GLN A 278 -1.10 40.34 -15.78
C GLN A 278 -2.25 41.31 -16.08
N SER A 279 -2.51 42.24 -15.17
CA SER A 279 -3.39 43.36 -15.41
C SER A 279 -2.57 44.58 -15.06
N GLY A 280 -2.21 45.40 -16.04
CA GLY A 280 -1.53 46.68 -15.78
C GLY A 280 -2.32 47.60 -14.83
N THR A 281 -3.57 47.24 -14.51
CA THR A 281 -4.46 47.86 -13.54
C THR A 281 -4.55 47.03 -12.26
N LEU A 282 -4.60 47.68 -11.10
CA LEU A 282 -4.79 47.02 -9.80
C LEU A 282 -6.03 46.10 -9.82
N VAL A 283 -5.84 44.85 -9.40
CA VAL A 283 -6.91 43.84 -9.36
C VAL A 283 -7.24 43.51 -7.92
N ASN A 284 -8.47 43.81 -7.49
CA ASN A 284 -8.95 43.48 -6.15
C ASN A 284 -9.60 42.09 -6.06
N VAL A 285 -10.01 41.52 -7.20
CA VAL A 285 -10.60 40.18 -7.33
C VAL A 285 -10.23 39.59 -8.69
N ILE A 286 -9.76 38.35 -8.70
CA ILE A 286 -9.49 37.60 -9.92
C ILE A 286 -9.92 36.15 -9.77
N SER A 287 -10.53 35.59 -10.82
CA SER A 287 -10.72 34.16 -10.93
C SER A 287 -9.78 33.58 -11.98
N PHE A 288 -9.15 32.45 -11.68
CA PHE A 288 -8.29 31.73 -12.60
C PHE A 288 -8.58 30.23 -12.54
N ARG A 289 -8.42 29.56 -13.69
CA ARG A 289 -8.44 28.09 -13.76
C ARG A 289 -7.01 27.60 -13.83
N THR A 290 -6.63 26.71 -12.93
CA THR A 290 -5.30 26.07 -12.91
C THR A 290 -5.11 25.18 -14.14
N SER A 291 -3.86 24.99 -14.59
CA SER A 291 -3.54 24.05 -15.68
C SER A 291 -3.72 22.58 -15.27
N SER A 292 -3.55 21.66 -16.24
CA SER A 292 -3.64 20.21 -16.03
C SER A 292 -2.56 19.65 -15.11
N THR A 293 -1.42 20.34 -15.00
CA THR A 293 -0.24 19.90 -14.25
C THR A 293 0.03 20.75 -13.00
N ALA A 294 -0.78 21.78 -12.75
CA ALA A 294 -0.63 22.62 -11.56
C ALA A 294 -0.97 21.86 -10.28
N ALA A 295 0.02 21.72 -9.41
CA ALA A 295 -0.13 21.18 -8.06
C ALA A 295 -0.08 22.29 -7.00
N TYR A 296 0.53 23.44 -7.32
CA TYR A 296 0.65 24.58 -6.42
C TYR A 296 0.46 25.90 -7.16
N VAL A 297 0.06 26.93 -6.42
CA VAL A 297 0.12 28.33 -6.85
C VAL A 297 0.94 29.16 -5.87
N GLY A 298 1.73 30.07 -6.42
CA GLY A 298 2.36 31.14 -5.67
C GLY A 298 1.72 32.47 -6.04
N LEU A 299 1.21 33.21 -5.07
CA LEU A 299 0.49 34.46 -5.30
C LEU A 299 1.28 35.66 -4.79
N ASN A 300 1.23 36.77 -5.53
CA ASN A 300 1.68 38.06 -5.03
C ASN A 300 0.47 38.78 -4.43
N ILE A 301 0.63 39.32 -3.23
CA ILE A 301 -0.45 39.92 -2.44
C ILE A 301 -0.37 41.45 -2.49
N GLN A 302 0.85 41.99 -2.52
CA GLN A 302 1.13 43.42 -2.47
C GLN A 302 2.30 43.76 -3.41
N SER A 303 2.18 44.89 -4.12
CA SER A 303 3.24 45.51 -4.92
C SER A 303 3.76 46.82 -4.29
N VAL A 304 4.94 47.28 -4.73
CA VAL A 304 5.55 48.54 -4.25
C VAL A 304 4.56 49.71 -4.32
N GLY A 305 4.46 50.50 -3.24
CA GLY A 305 3.62 51.69 -3.17
C GLY A 305 2.13 51.43 -2.94
N GLN A 306 1.72 50.17 -2.73
CA GLN A 306 0.34 49.81 -2.42
C GLN A 306 0.21 49.34 -0.96
N THR A 307 -0.84 49.77 -0.26
CA THR A 307 -1.20 49.30 1.09
C THR A 307 -2.34 48.29 1.03
N ALA A 308 -2.14 47.15 0.34
CA ALA A 308 -2.98 45.99 0.64
C ALA A 308 -2.63 45.50 2.04
N SER A 309 -3.65 45.27 2.86
CA SER A 309 -3.44 44.50 4.08
C SER A 309 -3.36 43.04 3.67
N ALA A 310 -2.22 42.40 3.94
CA ALA A 310 -2.10 40.94 3.97
C ALA A 310 -3.26 40.27 4.74
N ALA A 311 -3.87 41.00 5.70
CA ALA A 311 -5.01 40.54 6.48
C ALA A 311 -6.33 40.46 5.69
N THR A 312 -6.44 40.98 4.47
CA THR A 312 -7.68 40.90 3.68
C THR A 312 -7.59 39.94 2.48
N ALA A 313 -6.40 39.40 2.21
CA ALA A 313 -6.21 38.50 1.08
C ALA A 313 -6.90 37.15 1.31
N GLN A 314 -7.64 36.68 0.32
CA GLN A 314 -8.31 35.39 0.34
C GLN A 314 -8.17 34.66 -0.99
N LEU A 315 -7.70 33.41 -0.94
CA LEU A 315 -7.78 32.47 -2.06
C LEU A 315 -8.84 31.42 -1.72
N GLU A 316 -9.81 31.23 -2.59
CA GLU A 316 -10.92 30.31 -2.37
C GLU A 316 -11.24 29.48 -3.61
N LEU A 317 -11.88 28.34 -3.39
CA LEU A 317 -12.35 27.46 -4.46
C LEU A 317 -13.64 28.03 -5.08
N GLY A 318 -13.69 28.17 -6.40
CA GLY A 318 -14.89 28.60 -7.11
C GLY A 318 -15.01 30.11 -7.27
N GLY A 319 -16.08 30.71 -6.74
CA GLY A 319 -16.39 32.14 -6.85
C GLY A 319 -16.11 32.91 -5.56
N ARG A 320 -16.14 34.25 -5.63
CA ARG A 320 -15.88 35.14 -4.49
C ARG A 320 -16.91 34.94 -3.37
N THR A 321 -16.45 34.73 -2.14
CA THR A 321 -17.28 34.81 -0.92
C THR A 321 -16.91 36.03 -0.07
N ALA A 322 -17.64 36.24 1.03
CA ALA A 322 -17.24 37.22 2.03
C ALA A 322 -15.91 36.82 2.66
N TYR A 323 -15.12 37.81 3.11
CA TYR A 323 -13.82 37.53 3.72
C TYR A 323 -13.98 36.56 4.90
N ALA A 324 -13.25 35.46 4.86
CA ALA A 324 -13.10 34.54 5.96
C ALA A 324 -11.64 34.53 6.40
N ALA A 325 -11.42 34.74 7.70
CA ALA A 325 -10.09 34.60 8.27
C ALA A 325 -9.58 33.17 8.04
N TYR A 326 -8.28 33.05 7.79
CA TYR A 326 -7.64 31.74 7.78
C TYR A 326 -7.76 31.11 9.18
N THR A 327 -8.59 30.08 9.31
CA THR A 327 -8.74 29.31 10.53
C THR A 327 -7.85 28.08 10.45
N ALA A 328 -6.66 28.17 11.05
CA ALA A 328 -5.81 27.01 11.30
C ALA A 328 -6.50 26.09 12.32
N THR A 329 -7.43 25.25 11.87
CA THR A 329 -8.13 24.32 12.75
C THR A 329 -7.27 23.06 12.90
N GLY A 330 -6.37 23.08 13.89
CA GLY A 330 -5.80 21.88 14.51
C GLY A 330 -4.98 20.92 13.64
N VAL A 331 -3.78 21.35 13.20
CA VAL A 331 -2.56 20.54 13.40
C VAL A 331 -1.43 21.52 13.73
N ALA A 332 -1.43 22.03 14.96
CA ALA A 332 -0.24 22.71 15.48
C ALA A 332 0.91 21.68 15.51
N GLY A 333 1.96 21.93 14.73
CA GLY A 333 3.25 21.26 14.88
C GLY A 333 3.52 20.06 13.95
N ALA A 334 3.54 20.27 12.64
CA ALA A 334 4.32 19.41 11.73
C ALA A 334 4.90 20.20 10.56
N THR A 335 5.79 21.15 10.86
CA THR A 335 6.66 21.82 9.86
C THR A 335 7.83 20.91 9.43
N GLY A 336 7.54 19.65 9.15
CA GLY A 336 8.40 18.78 8.35
C GLY A 336 7.59 18.38 7.14
N SER A 337 8.05 18.69 5.92
CA SER A 337 7.36 18.24 4.72
C SER A 337 7.18 16.72 4.81
N SER A 338 5.94 16.26 4.75
CA SER A 338 5.61 14.85 4.96
C SER A 338 6.31 13.91 3.96
N SER A 339 6.84 14.44 2.87
CA SER A 339 7.69 13.71 1.90
C SER A 339 9.02 13.19 2.46
N SER A 340 9.49 13.67 3.62
CA SER A 340 10.83 13.34 4.15
C SER A 340 10.86 12.32 5.29
N LEU A 341 9.71 11.89 5.80
CA LEU A 341 9.70 10.96 6.94
C LEU A 341 10.15 9.54 6.51
N PRO A 342 11.03 8.90 7.28
CA PRO A 342 11.41 7.49 7.09
C PRO A 342 10.20 6.56 7.01
N ASN A 343 10.31 5.52 6.19
CA ASN A 343 9.27 4.50 6.09
C ASN A 343 9.18 3.61 7.33
N LEU A 344 10.30 3.46 8.04
CA LEU A 344 10.40 2.68 9.26
C LEU A 344 11.10 3.50 10.35
N PHE A 345 10.61 3.34 11.57
CA PHE A 345 11.38 3.64 12.76
C PHE A 345 11.41 2.40 13.66
N VAL A 346 12.48 2.27 14.45
CA VAL A 346 12.62 1.17 15.41
C VAL A 346 13.02 1.74 16.76
N SER A 347 12.35 1.24 17.80
CA SER A 347 12.78 1.39 19.18
C SER A 347 13.16 0.02 19.75
N TYR A 348 14.05 0.02 20.73
CA TYR A 348 14.41 -1.16 21.49
C TYR A 348 14.59 -0.81 22.96
N SER A 349 13.82 -1.47 23.81
CA SER A 349 13.92 -1.40 25.26
C SER A 349 14.57 -2.68 25.78
N PRO A 350 15.77 -2.61 26.39
CA PRO A 350 16.46 -3.77 26.94
C PRO A 350 15.70 -4.30 28.17
N PRO A 351 15.97 -5.54 28.58
CA PRO A 351 15.27 -6.15 29.70
C PRO A 351 15.70 -5.52 31.04
N GLY A 352 14.96 -4.52 31.51
CA GLY A 352 15.13 -3.91 32.84
C GLY A 352 14.43 -4.67 33.98
N GLY A 353 14.34 -6.00 33.89
CA GLY A 353 13.46 -6.86 34.72
C GLY A 353 12.15 -7.29 34.03
N ALA A 354 11.88 -6.76 32.83
CA ALA A 354 10.82 -7.20 31.91
C ALA A 354 11.43 -7.87 30.66
N GLN A 355 10.61 -8.48 29.79
CA GLN A 355 11.07 -9.03 28.51
C GLN A 355 11.55 -7.92 27.57
N ALA A 356 12.68 -8.15 26.90
CA ALA A 356 13.22 -7.26 25.88
C ALA A 356 12.16 -6.97 24.81
N THR A 357 12.01 -5.70 24.42
CA THR A 357 10.91 -5.26 23.56
C THR A 357 11.44 -4.39 22.43
N PHE A 358 11.12 -4.76 21.19
CA PHE A 358 11.20 -3.87 20.05
C PHE A 358 9.82 -3.25 19.79
N THR A 359 9.79 -1.97 19.42
CA THR A 359 8.63 -1.39 18.73
C THR A 359 9.04 -0.97 17.32
N VAL A 360 8.43 -1.61 16.32
CA VAL A 360 8.72 -1.35 14.91
C VAL A 360 7.58 -0.54 14.33
N TYR A 361 7.85 0.71 13.97
CA TYR A 361 6.87 1.63 13.41
C TYR A 361 6.92 1.58 11.90
N CYS A 362 5.93 0.96 11.28
CA CYS A 362 5.76 0.88 9.84
C CYS A 362 4.85 2.00 9.34
N ARG A 363 5.35 2.87 8.49
CA ARG A 363 4.56 3.96 7.92
C ARG A 363 3.39 3.41 7.11
N TYR A 364 2.18 3.94 7.28
CA TYR A 364 0.98 3.45 6.56
C TYR A 364 1.14 3.52 5.03
N ALA A 365 1.60 4.67 4.56
CA ALA A 365 1.84 4.95 3.15
C ALA A 365 2.90 6.06 3.03
N PRO A 366 3.61 6.16 1.89
CA PRO A 366 4.47 7.30 1.61
C PRO A 366 3.70 8.63 1.79
N GLY A 367 4.31 9.59 2.47
CA GLY A 367 3.67 10.88 2.79
C GLY A 367 2.75 10.88 4.02
N SER A 368 2.40 9.75 4.61
CA SER A 368 1.58 9.69 5.83
C SER A 368 2.36 10.09 7.09
N THR A 369 1.75 10.79 8.05
CA THR A 369 2.32 10.95 9.40
C THR A 369 1.93 9.80 10.34
N TYR A 370 1.10 8.86 9.88
CA TYR A 370 0.65 7.72 10.66
C TYR A 370 1.49 6.47 10.42
N TYR A 371 1.71 5.71 11.50
CA TYR A 371 2.48 4.48 11.54
C TYR A 371 1.69 3.39 12.26
N VAL A 372 1.92 2.15 11.87
CA VAL A 372 1.55 0.95 12.64
C VAL A 372 2.74 0.61 13.53
N GLY A 373 2.59 0.66 14.85
CA GLY A 373 3.64 0.30 15.80
C GLY A 373 3.47 -1.15 16.24
N TYR A 374 4.32 -2.05 15.74
CA TYR A 374 4.33 -3.46 16.10
C TYR A 374 5.17 -3.70 17.34
N ILE A 375 4.59 -4.39 18.32
CA ILE A 375 5.25 -4.74 19.57
C ILE A 375 5.85 -6.14 19.44
N LEU A 376 7.17 -6.23 19.23
CA LEU A 376 7.90 -7.50 19.08
C LEU A 376 8.62 -7.84 20.40
N LYS A 377 8.31 -8.99 20.98
CA LYS A 377 8.89 -9.45 22.27
C LYS A 377 9.23 -10.93 22.23
N ARG A 378 10.15 -11.36 23.11
CA ARG A 378 10.36 -12.77 23.43
C ARG A 378 9.26 -13.26 24.36
N TYR A 379 8.37 -14.09 23.87
CA TYR A 379 7.35 -14.77 24.66
C TYR A 379 7.93 -16.04 25.26
N VAL A 380 7.95 -16.11 26.60
CA VAL A 380 8.36 -17.29 27.37
C VAL A 380 7.21 -17.68 28.28
N ASN A 381 6.64 -18.87 28.08
CA ASN A 381 5.57 -19.44 28.90
C ASN A 381 5.90 -20.90 29.20
N THR A 382 6.09 -21.24 30.48
CA THR A 382 6.45 -22.60 30.91
C THR A 382 5.27 -23.57 30.92
N THR A 383 4.04 -23.07 31.07
CA THR A 383 2.81 -23.89 31.07
C THR A 383 2.52 -24.38 29.66
N GLU A 384 2.61 -23.49 28.67
CA GLU A 384 2.47 -23.83 27.25
C GLU A 384 3.77 -24.42 26.69
N ARG A 385 4.92 -24.19 27.35
CA ARG A 385 6.27 -24.51 26.86
C ARG A 385 6.60 -23.79 25.55
N ALA A 386 6.27 -22.51 25.54
CA ALA A 386 6.58 -21.58 24.47
C ALA A 386 7.84 -20.79 24.82
N ASP A 387 8.81 -20.74 23.91
CA ASP A 387 9.94 -19.81 23.92
C ASP A 387 10.19 -19.35 22.49
N MET A 388 9.84 -18.09 22.16
CA MET A 388 9.98 -17.55 20.80
C MET A 388 9.89 -16.02 20.79
N TYR A 389 10.35 -15.38 19.71
CA TYR A 389 10.01 -13.99 19.40
C TYR A 389 8.76 -13.90 18.54
N ARG A 390 7.84 -13.01 18.91
CA ARG A 390 6.58 -12.77 18.18
C ARG A 390 6.12 -11.31 18.27
N ILE A 391 5.35 -10.87 17.28
CA ILE A 391 4.59 -9.61 17.37
C ILE A 391 3.44 -9.86 18.35
N MET A 392 3.45 -9.26 19.53
CA MET A 392 2.39 -9.42 20.55
C MET A 392 1.11 -8.65 20.21
N GLY A 393 1.24 -7.60 19.40
CA GLY A 393 0.15 -6.72 19.02
C GLY A 393 0.67 -5.56 18.16
N ALA A 394 -0.26 -4.73 17.70
CA ALA A 394 0.06 -3.53 16.97
C ALA A 394 -0.93 -2.43 17.33
N ASP A 395 -0.45 -1.18 17.41
CA ASP A 395 -1.29 -0.01 17.65
C ASP A 395 -1.01 1.07 16.60
N LEU A 396 -1.95 2.00 16.44
CA LEU A 396 -1.80 3.16 15.58
C LEU A 396 -1.01 4.25 16.31
N TYR A 397 -0.02 4.82 15.60
CA TYR A 397 0.79 5.94 16.05
C TYR A 397 0.75 7.08 15.03
N GLN A 398 0.98 8.29 15.52
CA GLN A 398 1.23 9.47 14.71
C GLN A 398 2.61 10.03 15.04
N TYR A 399 3.41 10.32 14.02
CA TYR A 399 4.69 11.00 14.18
C TYR A 399 4.47 12.51 14.31
N LEU A 400 4.80 13.06 15.48
CA LEU A 400 4.66 14.48 15.80
C LEU A 400 5.91 14.95 16.55
N GLY A 401 6.53 16.04 16.08
CA GLY A 401 7.65 16.68 16.78
C GLY A 401 8.84 15.75 17.10
N GLY A 402 9.16 14.79 16.23
CA GLY A 402 10.26 13.84 16.48
C GLY A 402 9.88 12.60 17.29
N SER A 403 8.62 12.46 17.68
CA SER A 403 8.15 11.38 18.57
C SER A 403 6.99 10.60 17.94
N MET A 404 6.86 9.33 18.32
CA MET A 404 5.70 8.51 18.00
C MET A 404 4.65 8.63 19.13
N ILE A 405 3.51 9.22 18.80
CA ILE A 405 2.40 9.42 19.74
C ILE A 405 1.35 8.34 19.47
N ALA A 406 1.08 7.49 20.46
CA ALA A 406 0.03 6.48 20.35
C ALA A 406 -1.34 7.14 20.23
N SER A 407 -2.19 6.67 19.31
CA SER A 407 -3.54 7.19 19.16
C SER A 407 -4.58 6.44 20.02
N GLY A 408 -4.16 5.40 20.76
CA GLY A 408 -5.05 4.53 21.52
C GLY A 408 -5.88 3.54 20.68
N VAL A 409 -5.61 3.43 19.37
CA VAL A 409 -6.33 2.50 18.48
C VAL A 409 -5.51 1.23 18.32
N ASN A 410 -6.01 0.12 18.86
CA ASN A 410 -5.41 -1.19 18.68
C ASN A 410 -5.69 -1.72 17.27
N LEU A 411 -4.67 -2.23 16.58
CA LEU A 411 -4.72 -2.69 15.19
C LEU A 411 -4.63 -4.19 15.06
N LEU A 412 -3.80 -4.83 15.88
CA LEU A 412 -3.72 -6.27 16.03
C LEU A 412 -3.75 -6.61 17.52
N THR A 413 -4.55 -7.62 17.88
CA THR A 413 -4.61 -8.14 19.25
C THR A 413 -3.97 -9.53 19.30
N ASN A 414 -3.25 -9.86 20.36
CA ASN A 414 -2.61 -11.17 20.56
C ASN A 414 -1.79 -11.65 19.32
N GLY A 415 -1.08 -10.76 18.61
CA GLY A 415 -0.41 -11.01 17.30
C GLY A 415 0.51 -12.25 17.30
N GLU A 416 1.02 -12.86 16.21
CA GLU A 416 1.24 -12.60 14.76
C GLU A 416 0.81 -13.85 13.95
N SER A 417 1.11 -13.89 12.65
CA SER A 417 1.44 -15.02 11.74
C SER A 417 1.97 -16.30 12.37
N GLU A 418 1.18 -16.95 13.22
CA GLU A 418 1.58 -18.22 13.82
C GLU A 418 1.67 -19.28 12.73
N ASN A 419 2.72 -20.09 12.82
CA ASN A 419 2.84 -21.33 12.09
C ASN A 419 2.70 -22.44 13.12
N VAL A 420 1.55 -23.13 13.08
CA VAL A 420 1.22 -24.16 14.07
C VAL A 420 0.69 -25.39 13.36
N TRP A 421 0.88 -26.55 13.96
CA TRP A 421 0.32 -27.79 13.44
C TRP A 421 -0.25 -28.62 14.59
N LYS A 422 -1.15 -29.54 14.26
CA LYS A 422 -1.77 -30.43 15.24
C LYS A 422 -1.72 -31.86 14.71
N ALA A 423 -1.18 -32.78 15.50
CA ALA A 423 -1.20 -34.20 15.17
C ALA A 423 -2.62 -34.78 15.31
N VAL A 424 -2.92 -35.82 14.54
CA VAL A 424 -4.18 -36.56 14.66
C VAL A 424 -4.33 -37.11 16.09
N GLY A 425 -5.48 -36.87 16.71
CA GLY A 425 -5.80 -37.34 18.05
C GLY A 425 -5.28 -36.46 19.20
N LYS A 426 -4.56 -35.37 18.91
CA LYS A 426 -4.12 -34.40 19.92
C LYS A 426 -5.18 -33.35 20.22
N SER A 427 -5.22 -32.89 21.46
CA SER A 427 -6.14 -31.87 21.95
C SER A 427 -5.67 -30.44 21.68
N ASP A 428 -4.37 -30.22 21.48
CA ASP A 428 -3.78 -28.89 21.30
C ASP A 428 -2.77 -28.87 20.14
N PHE A 429 -2.44 -27.66 19.69
CA PHE A 429 -1.48 -27.40 18.63
C PHE A 429 -0.04 -27.36 19.17
N THR A 430 0.91 -27.67 18.29
CA THR A 430 2.34 -27.44 18.46
C THR A 430 2.76 -26.20 17.67
N GLY A 431 3.54 -25.34 18.30
CA GLY A 431 4.02 -24.07 17.76
C GLY A 431 3.22 -22.86 18.25
N GLY A 432 3.82 -21.67 18.15
CA GLY A 432 3.12 -20.41 18.42
C GLY A 432 2.68 -20.25 19.88
N VAL A 433 1.53 -19.62 20.13
CA VAL A 433 1.01 -19.39 21.50
C VAL A 433 0.57 -20.69 22.18
N HIS A 434 0.29 -21.73 21.39
CA HIS A 434 -0.05 -23.05 21.93
C HIS A 434 1.18 -23.76 22.52
N GLY A 435 2.37 -23.24 22.20
CA GLY A 435 3.63 -23.63 22.79
C GLY A 435 4.22 -24.88 22.17
N ASP A 436 4.83 -25.74 22.97
CA ASP A 436 5.68 -26.83 22.52
C ASP A 436 6.71 -26.40 21.45
N GLU A 437 7.30 -25.22 21.64
CA GLU A 437 8.26 -24.62 20.73
C GLU A 437 9.37 -23.97 21.54
N SER A 438 10.62 -24.37 21.28
CA SER A 438 11.79 -23.91 22.03
C SER A 438 12.75 -23.16 21.11
N LEU A 439 12.96 -21.86 21.39
CA LEU A 439 13.92 -21.00 20.69
C LEU A 439 15.35 -21.55 20.80
N THR A 440 16.02 -21.75 19.67
CA THR A 440 17.43 -22.15 19.62
C THR A 440 18.34 -20.98 19.26
N SER A 441 17.91 -20.10 18.35
CA SER A 441 18.66 -18.89 18.00
C SER A 441 17.76 -17.78 17.48
N VAL A 442 18.22 -16.53 17.60
CA VAL A 442 17.58 -15.35 17.02
C VAL A 442 18.63 -14.35 16.57
N SER A 443 18.36 -13.61 15.49
CA SER A 443 19.16 -12.49 15.04
C SER A 443 18.25 -11.37 14.54
N PHE A 444 18.61 -10.13 14.88
CA PHE A 444 17.89 -8.91 14.48
C PHE A 444 18.76 -8.10 13.54
N TYR A 445 18.14 -7.51 12.53
CA TYR A 445 18.83 -6.73 11.50
C TYR A 445 18.18 -5.38 11.37
N LEU A 446 19.01 -4.33 11.42
CA LEU A 446 18.61 -2.93 11.26
C LEU A 446 19.47 -2.32 10.16
N ASN A 447 18.84 -1.80 9.10
CA ASN A 447 19.54 -1.28 7.91
C ASN A 447 20.49 -2.32 7.30
N SER A 448 20.03 -3.57 7.21
CA SER A 448 20.78 -4.71 6.70
C SER A 448 22.04 -5.08 7.52
N VAL A 449 22.20 -4.52 8.72
CA VAL A 449 23.28 -4.83 9.65
C VAL A 449 22.73 -5.62 10.83
N ALA A 450 23.34 -6.77 11.12
CA ALA A 450 23.00 -7.57 12.30
C ALA A 450 23.33 -6.79 13.59
N LEU A 451 22.37 -6.71 14.51
CA LEU A 451 22.57 -6.12 15.83
C LEU A 451 23.45 -7.04 16.68
N SER A 452 24.49 -6.47 17.26
CA SER A 452 25.39 -7.18 18.19
C SER A 452 24.75 -7.35 19.57
N ALA A 453 25.33 -8.22 20.40
CA ALA A 453 24.93 -8.33 21.80
C ALA A 453 25.05 -6.98 22.53
N SER A 454 26.09 -6.18 22.23
CA SER A 454 26.24 -4.83 22.78
C SER A 454 25.11 -3.89 22.39
N ASP A 455 24.65 -3.91 21.14
CA ASP A 455 23.51 -3.08 20.70
C ASP A 455 22.23 -3.40 21.50
N LEU A 456 22.08 -4.67 21.88
CA LEU A 456 20.94 -5.19 22.64
C LEU A 456 21.08 -5.00 24.17
N THR A 457 22.19 -4.48 24.68
CA THR A 457 22.34 -4.18 26.12
C THR A 457 21.88 -2.78 26.51
N VAL A 458 22.10 -1.77 25.64
CA VAL A 458 21.92 -0.36 26.01
C VAL A 458 20.52 0.15 25.69
N GLY A 459 19.84 -0.42 24.69
CA GLY A 459 18.57 0.14 24.19
C GLY A 459 18.74 1.30 23.22
N PHE A 460 17.65 1.68 22.56
CA PHE A 460 17.55 2.91 21.79
C PHE A 460 16.08 3.33 21.61
N SER A 461 15.82 4.64 21.62
CA SER A 461 14.46 5.20 21.70
C SER A 461 13.71 5.22 20.36
N LEU A 462 14.26 5.86 19.32
CA LEU A 462 13.60 5.95 18.02
C LEU A 462 14.67 6.17 16.93
N LYS A 463 15.05 5.10 16.24
CA LYS A 463 16.01 5.15 15.13
C LYS A 463 15.29 5.05 13.79
N PRO A 464 15.53 5.96 12.84
CA PRO A 464 15.04 5.79 11.48
C PRO A 464 15.72 4.58 10.83
N ALA A 465 14.98 3.85 9.99
CA ALA A 465 15.49 2.65 9.33
C ALA A 465 15.07 2.56 7.86
N SER A 466 15.95 2.04 7.01
CA SER A 466 15.63 1.61 5.64
C SER A 466 14.94 0.25 5.61
N ASP A 467 15.35 -0.63 6.53
CA ASP A 467 14.79 -1.96 6.72
C ASP A 467 14.94 -2.38 8.20
N PHE A 468 14.04 -3.25 8.65
CA PHE A 468 14.17 -3.97 9.91
C PHE A 468 13.52 -5.35 9.75
N TRP A 469 14.23 -6.38 10.21
CA TRP A 469 13.73 -7.75 10.17
C TRP A 469 14.42 -8.60 11.23
N TYR A 470 13.81 -9.71 11.57
CA TYR A 470 14.43 -10.72 12.44
C TYR A 470 14.27 -12.10 11.85
N ILE A 471 15.20 -12.97 12.21
CA ILE A 471 15.12 -14.40 11.93
C ILE A 471 15.34 -15.16 13.24
N GLN A 472 14.51 -16.16 13.47
CA GLN A 472 14.67 -17.09 14.57
C GLN A 472 14.68 -18.52 14.06
N THR A 473 15.33 -19.39 14.82
CA THR A 473 15.22 -20.83 14.70
C THR A 473 14.77 -21.39 16.04
N SER A 474 13.88 -22.37 15.98
CA SER A 474 13.31 -23.06 17.13
C SER A 474 13.13 -24.54 16.82
N THR A 475 12.93 -25.34 17.85
CA THR A 475 12.53 -26.74 17.74
C THR A 475 11.07 -26.85 18.15
N MET A 476 10.24 -27.39 17.25
CA MET A 476 8.88 -27.80 17.56
C MET A 476 8.90 -29.18 18.17
N ILE A 477 8.29 -29.32 19.33
CA ILE A 477 8.27 -30.52 20.14
C ILE A 477 6.83 -31.03 20.15
N GLU A 478 6.62 -32.33 20.12
CA GLU A 478 5.31 -32.89 20.44
C GLU A 478 5.37 -33.54 21.81
N THR A 479 4.30 -33.32 22.57
CA THR A 479 4.16 -33.86 23.91
C THR A 479 3.11 -34.95 23.92
N ASP A 480 3.49 -36.14 24.37
CA ASP A 480 2.60 -37.28 24.61
C ASP A 480 2.47 -37.62 26.11
N ASN A 481 2.59 -36.60 26.96
CA ASN A 481 2.58 -36.65 28.43
C ASN A 481 3.74 -37.41 29.08
N ALA A 482 4.61 -38.10 28.33
CA ALA A 482 5.74 -38.85 28.89
C ALA A 482 7.10 -38.43 28.31
N THR A 483 7.15 -37.99 27.05
CA THR A 483 8.41 -37.63 26.39
C THR A 483 8.30 -36.33 25.60
N LEU A 484 9.41 -35.58 25.56
CA LEU A 484 9.57 -34.43 24.69
C LEU A 484 10.24 -34.92 23.41
N THR A 485 9.45 -35.08 22.35
CA THR A 485 9.96 -35.58 21.07
C THR A 485 10.07 -34.42 20.07
N PRO A 486 11.29 -34.06 19.62
CA PRO A 486 11.46 -33.08 18.54
C PRO A 486 10.79 -33.57 17.26
N MET A 487 9.85 -32.78 16.73
CA MET A 487 9.10 -33.14 15.51
C MET A 487 9.57 -32.34 14.29
N ALA A 488 9.96 -31.08 14.47
CA ALA A 488 10.48 -30.27 13.37
C ALA A 488 11.44 -29.18 13.87
N THR A 489 12.36 -28.77 13.01
CA THR A 489 13.04 -27.47 13.15
C THR A 489 12.21 -26.41 12.47
N HIS A 490 11.90 -25.33 13.18
CA HIS A 490 11.16 -24.18 12.65
C HIS A 490 12.10 -23.00 12.46
N GLN A 491 12.12 -22.44 11.26
CA GLN A 491 12.78 -21.17 10.96
C GLN A 491 11.72 -20.14 10.58
N LYS A 492 11.67 -19.05 11.33
CA LYS A 492 10.75 -17.94 11.09
C LYS A 492 11.55 -16.68 10.78
N ARG A 493 11.18 -15.98 9.71
CA ARG A 493 11.70 -14.66 9.35
C ARG A 493 10.55 -13.69 9.20
N THR A 494 10.58 -12.56 9.91
CA THR A 494 9.62 -11.48 9.72
C THR A 494 10.32 -10.22 9.22
N ASP A 495 9.87 -9.72 8.08
CA ASP A 495 10.32 -8.48 7.44
C ASP A 495 9.27 -7.39 7.62
N PHE A 496 9.65 -6.26 8.21
CA PHE A 496 8.77 -5.10 8.38
C PHE A 496 8.89 -4.17 7.18
N VAL A 497 7.74 -3.75 6.65
CA VAL A 497 7.63 -2.96 5.41
C VAL A 497 6.61 -1.84 5.56
N VAL A 498 6.59 -0.90 4.61
CA VAL A 498 5.53 0.12 4.54
C VAL A 498 4.16 -0.55 4.58
N GLY A 499 3.32 -0.10 5.51
CA GLY A 499 1.97 -0.58 5.74
C GLY A 499 1.88 -1.91 6.48
N GLY A 500 2.98 -2.63 6.76
CA GLY A 500 2.89 -3.79 7.64
C GLY A 500 4.10 -4.71 7.66
N TYR A 501 3.90 -6.02 7.47
CA TYR A 501 4.99 -7.00 7.56
C TYR A 501 4.72 -8.25 6.71
N LYS A 502 5.79 -9.02 6.50
CA LYS A 502 5.77 -10.34 5.88
C LYS A 502 6.44 -11.35 6.79
N THR A 503 5.87 -12.55 6.90
CA THR A 503 6.40 -13.62 7.74
C THR A 503 6.62 -14.85 6.87
N PHE A 504 7.87 -15.24 6.70
CA PHE A 504 8.25 -16.53 6.11
C PHE A 504 8.43 -17.56 7.22
N ASN A 505 7.80 -18.72 7.07
CA ASN A 505 7.96 -19.85 7.97
C ASN A 505 8.47 -21.06 7.19
N ARG A 506 9.40 -21.80 7.79
CA ARG A 506 9.92 -23.06 7.26
C ARG A 506 9.98 -24.11 8.36
N LEU A 507 9.28 -25.22 8.17
CA LEU A 507 9.40 -26.44 8.96
C LEU A 507 10.28 -27.44 8.21
N THR A 508 11.29 -27.97 8.89
CA THR A 508 12.06 -29.14 8.41
C THR A 508 11.79 -30.29 9.37
N TRP A 509 11.08 -31.30 8.88
CA TRP A 509 10.55 -32.38 9.70
C TRP A 509 11.65 -33.35 10.15
N LEU A 510 11.67 -33.64 11.45
CA LEU A 510 12.58 -34.58 12.10
C LEU A 510 11.91 -35.94 12.38
N ALA A 511 10.57 -35.95 12.33
CA ALA A 511 9.72 -37.11 12.49
C ALA A 511 8.65 -37.12 11.38
N SER A 512 7.86 -38.21 11.32
CA SER A 512 6.77 -38.38 10.35
C SER A 512 5.41 -38.50 11.06
N PRO A 513 4.92 -37.44 11.73
CA PRO A 513 3.63 -37.49 12.40
C PRO A 513 2.48 -37.45 11.39
N ASN A 514 1.33 -38.00 11.75
CA ASN A 514 0.09 -37.74 11.02
C ASN A 514 -0.45 -36.38 11.44
N VAL A 515 -0.34 -35.37 10.58
CA VAL A 515 -0.79 -33.99 10.84
C VAL A 515 -2.26 -33.85 10.44
N ASP A 516 -3.13 -33.59 11.42
CA ASP A 516 -4.55 -33.28 11.20
C ASP A 516 -4.70 -31.95 10.47
N VAL A 517 -4.00 -30.92 10.96
CA VAL A 517 -3.98 -29.59 10.34
C VAL A 517 -2.64 -28.91 10.58
N TRP A 518 -2.14 -28.22 9.54
CA TRP A 518 -1.07 -27.25 9.62
C TRP A 518 -1.58 -25.90 9.19
N TYR A 519 -1.64 -24.95 10.12
CA TYR A 519 -1.94 -23.56 9.82
C TYR A 519 -0.67 -22.84 9.39
N SER A 520 -0.60 -22.56 8.10
CA SER A 520 0.53 -21.93 7.44
C SER A 520 0.59 -20.42 7.67
N GLY A 521 -0.52 -19.82 8.08
CA GLY A 521 -0.58 -18.44 8.54
C GLY A 521 -1.85 -18.14 9.34
N ILE A 522 -1.68 -17.33 10.39
CA ILE A 522 -2.72 -16.92 11.33
C ILE A 522 -2.61 -15.42 11.58
N ALA A 523 -3.67 -14.63 11.55
CA ALA A 523 -3.59 -13.23 12.02
C ALA A 523 -4.85 -12.81 12.75
N CYS A 524 -4.66 -12.19 13.91
CA CYS A 524 -5.72 -11.64 14.75
C CYS A 524 -5.85 -10.13 14.47
N VAL A 525 -6.85 -9.76 13.69
CA VAL A 525 -7.15 -8.37 13.33
C VAL A 525 -8.10 -7.77 14.37
N ALA A 526 -7.70 -6.65 14.97
CA ALA A 526 -8.53 -5.96 15.95
C ALA A 526 -9.80 -5.39 15.30
N ILE A 527 -10.89 -5.28 16.07
CA ILE A 527 -12.18 -4.77 15.59
C ILE A 527 -12.11 -3.36 15.02
N SER A 528 -11.10 -2.56 15.41
CA SER A 528 -10.89 -1.22 14.85
C SER A 528 -10.70 -1.19 13.33
N GLN A 529 -10.41 -2.34 12.72
CA GLN A 529 -10.18 -2.49 11.27
C GLN A 529 -11.08 -3.54 10.63
N ALA A 530 -11.93 -4.21 11.40
CA ALA A 530 -12.69 -5.36 10.96
C ALA A 530 -14.16 -5.18 11.32
N ASP A 531 -14.90 -4.33 10.62
CA ASP A 531 -16.37 -4.33 10.69
C ASP A 531 -16.94 -5.34 9.67
N VAL A 532 -16.32 -5.36 8.49
CA VAL A 532 -16.65 -6.26 7.38
C VAL A 532 -15.37 -6.94 6.89
N ALA A 533 -15.53 -8.11 6.28
CA ALA A 533 -14.46 -8.84 5.63
C ALA A 533 -14.86 -9.20 4.19
N TYR A 534 -13.89 -9.17 3.29
CA TYR A 534 -14.04 -9.56 1.89
C TYR A 534 -13.03 -10.64 1.56
N ASP A 535 -13.47 -11.68 0.85
CA ASP A 535 -12.55 -12.65 0.27
C ASP A 535 -12.12 -12.25 -1.16
N GLU A 536 -11.30 -13.08 -1.78
CA GLU A 536 -10.78 -12.85 -3.14
C GLU A 536 -11.87 -12.82 -4.22
N ASP A 537 -13.03 -13.44 -3.94
CA ASP A 537 -14.21 -13.41 -4.80
C ASP A 537 -15.11 -12.20 -4.51
N PHE A 538 -14.70 -11.32 -3.59
CA PHE A 538 -15.47 -10.19 -3.07
C PHE A 538 -16.78 -10.58 -2.38
N THR A 539 -16.85 -11.80 -1.88
CA THR A 539 -17.96 -12.16 -1.00
C THR A 539 -17.83 -11.31 0.26
N ASN A 540 -18.86 -10.53 0.58
CA ASN A 540 -18.91 -9.69 1.76
C ASN A 540 -19.39 -10.51 2.97
N TYR A 541 -18.68 -10.40 4.08
CA TYR A 541 -19.00 -11.02 5.35
C TYR A 541 -19.13 -9.93 6.41
N VAL A 542 -20.33 -9.77 6.94
CA VAL A 542 -20.57 -8.90 8.10
C VAL A 542 -20.17 -9.65 9.35
N LEU A 543 -19.30 -9.05 10.15
CA LEU A 543 -18.75 -9.65 11.36
C LEU A 543 -19.74 -9.41 12.51
N ASP A 544 -20.24 -10.49 13.12
CA ASP A 544 -21.26 -10.47 14.16
C ASP A 544 -20.59 -10.52 15.54
N ARG A 545 -20.39 -9.31 16.09
CA ARG A 545 -19.73 -9.06 17.37
C ARG A 545 -20.57 -9.44 18.59
N SER A 546 -21.85 -9.79 18.40
CA SER A 546 -22.74 -10.14 19.51
C SER A 546 -22.51 -11.56 20.04
N LYS A 547 -21.77 -12.39 19.30
CA LYS A 547 -21.57 -13.79 19.64
C LYS A 547 -20.50 -13.97 20.71
N THR A 548 -20.89 -14.51 21.86
CA THR A 548 -19.97 -14.84 22.98
C THR A 548 -19.04 -16.01 22.70
N SER A 549 -19.35 -16.83 21.69
CA SER A 549 -18.48 -17.91 21.21
C SER A 549 -18.18 -17.70 19.73
N GLY A 550 -16.90 -17.79 19.38
CA GLY A 550 -16.51 -17.44 18.01
C GLY A 550 -17.03 -18.46 17.00
N THR A 551 -17.59 -17.98 15.89
CA THR A 551 -18.08 -18.84 14.80
C THR A 551 -17.12 -18.77 13.61
N ARG A 552 -16.85 -19.90 12.96
CA ARG A 552 -16.18 -19.90 11.65
C ARG A 552 -17.19 -19.46 10.58
N ILE A 553 -17.07 -18.21 10.15
CA ILE A 553 -17.97 -17.60 9.16
C ILE A 553 -17.49 -17.81 7.72
N ILE A 554 -16.21 -18.15 7.55
CA ILE A 554 -15.64 -18.61 6.28
C ILE A 554 -14.94 -19.95 6.54
N ASN A 555 -15.18 -20.90 5.64
CA ASN A 555 -14.47 -22.18 5.55
C ASN A 555 -14.47 -22.61 4.09
N LYS A 556 -13.62 -21.97 3.28
CA LYS A 556 -13.57 -22.19 1.83
C LYS A 556 -12.31 -22.95 1.47
N GLN A 557 -12.46 -24.04 0.73
CA GLN A 557 -11.35 -24.75 0.09
C GLN A 557 -10.99 -24.11 -1.26
N GLY A 558 -9.97 -24.63 -1.95
CA GLY A 558 -9.65 -24.25 -3.33
C GLY A 558 -8.59 -23.18 -3.45
N GLY A 559 -7.67 -23.08 -2.48
CA GLY A 559 -6.46 -22.29 -2.66
C GLY A 559 -6.62 -20.78 -2.49
N ARG A 560 -7.75 -20.34 -1.93
CA ARG A 560 -7.99 -18.92 -1.63
C ARG A 560 -7.00 -18.41 -0.60
N ARG A 561 -6.39 -17.26 -0.84
CA ARG A 561 -5.23 -16.79 -0.07
C ARG A 561 -5.50 -15.57 0.80
N GLN A 562 -6.45 -14.72 0.44
CA GLN A 562 -6.56 -13.39 1.03
C GLN A 562 -7.93 -13.12 1.67
N ILE A 563 -7.90 -12.36 2.76
CA ILE A 563 -9.05 -11.63 3.32
C ILE A 563 -8.66 -10.16 3.46
N ASP A 564 -9.53 -9.28 3.03
CA ASP A 564 -9.46 -7.84 3.26
C ASP A 564 -10.51 -7.45 4.31
N TYR A 565 -10.06 -6.87 5.42
CA TYR A 565 -10.90 -6.34 6.49
C TYR A 565 -11.09 -4.85 6.33
N TYR A 566 -12.25 -4.34 6.67
CA TYR A 566 -12.48 -2.90 6.67
C TYR A 566 -13.40 -2.46 7.82
N SER A 567 -13.08 -1.32 8.43
CA SER A 567 -13.92 -0.59 9.37
C SER A 567 -14.27 0.79 8.84
N ALA A 568 -15.56 0.96 8.51
CA ALA A 568 -16.10 2.23 8.04
C ALA A 568 -16.19 3.28 9.16
N ALA A 569 -16.26 2.85 10.42
CA ALA A 569 -16.26 3.74 11.58
C ALA A 569 -14.90 4.42 11.76
N ASN A 570 -13.81 3.65 11.57
CA ASN A 570 -12.45 4.13 11.81
C ASN A 570 -11.74 4.60 10.52
N ASN A 571 -12.30 4.31 9.34
CA ASN A 571 -11.69 4.61 8.03
C ASN A 571 -10.36 3.87 7.84
N MET A 572 -10.33 2.61 8.26
CA MET A 572 -9.13 1.79 8.34
C MET A 572 -9.45 0.35 7.93
N GLY A 573 -8.45 -0.34 7.40
CA GLY A 573 -8.56 -1.76 7.13
C GLY A 573 -7.21 -2.43 6.99
N VAL A 574 -7.25 -3.74 6.78
CA VAL A 574 -6.06 -4.56 6.67
C VAL A 574 -6.28 -5.72 5.71
N SER A 575 -5.30 -5.96 4.86
CA SER A 575 -5.23 -7.12 3.98
C SER A 575 -4.35 -8.16 4.63
N VAL A 576 -4.87 -9.38 4.78
CA VAL A 576 -4.13 -10.54 5.27
C VAL A 576 -4.13 -11.59 4.18
N SER A 577 -2.95 -12.05 3.79
CA SER A 577 -2.81 -13.18 2.89
C SER A 577 -1.73 -14.15 3.34
N SER A 578 -1.88 -15.42 3.01
CA SER A 578 -0.88 -16.46 3.24
C SER A 578 -0.73 -17.29 1.97
N GLN A 579 0.46 -17.80 1.69
CA GLN A 579 0.72 -18.70 0.57
C GLN A 579 1.60 -19.85 1.04
N ILE A 580 1.28 -21.07 0.63
CA ILE A 580 2.13 -22.24 0.84
C ILE A 580 3.11 -22.35 -0.32
N LEU A 581 4.38 -22.26 0.01
CA LEU A 581 5.49 -22.31 -0.95
C LEU A 581 5.98 -23.75 -1.14
N LYS A 582 5.96 -24.55 -0.06
CA LYS A 582 6.28 -25.98 -0.11
C LYS A 582 5.37 -26.77 0.83
N PRO A 583 4.84 -27.93 0.38
CA PRO A 583 4.79 -28.39 -1.01
C PRO A 583 3.84 -27.50 -1.85
N SER A 584 4.36 -26.83 -2.89
CA SER A 584 3.60 -25.80 -3.65
C SER A 584 2.33 -26.35 -4.30
N ALA A 585 2.36 -27.61 -4.76
CA ALA A 585 1.20 -28.28 -5.35
C ALA A 585 0.03 -28.43 -4.38
N GLN A 586 0.26 -28.33 -3.07
CA GLN A 586 -0.79 -28.41 -2.06
C GLN A 586 -1.44 -27.06 -1.76
N ASP A 587 -0.87 -25.93 -2.21
CA ASP A 587 -1.43 -24.61 -1.89
C ASP A 587 -2.88 -24.45 -2.42
N VAL A 588 -3.20 -25.08 -3.55
CA VAL A 588 -4.57 -25.13 -4.11
C VAL A 588 -5.56 -25.91 -3.24
N ASN A 589 -5.07 -26.80 -2.37
CA ASN A 589 -5.88 -27.60 -1.46
C ASN A 589 -6.03 -26.93 -0.08
N ALA A 590 -5.30 -25.84 0.17
CA ALA A 590 -5.39 -25.13 1.44
C ALA A 590 -6.76 -24.47 1.62
N LYS A 591 -7.23 -24.47 2.86
CA LYS A 591 -8.49 -23.83 3.26
C LYS A 591 -8.21 -22.47 3.85
N LEU A 592 -9.07 -21.52 3.50
CA LEU A 592 -9.18 -20.21 4.12
C LEU A 592 -10.29 -20.28 5.15
N GLU A 593 -9.99 -19.90 6.39
CA GLU A 593 -10.98 -19.81 7.45
C GLU A 593 -10.95 -18.44 8.11
N LEU A 594 -12.13 -17.96 8.50
CA LEU A 594 -12.29 -16.72 9.24
C LEU A 594 -13.07 -17.01 10.51
N TRP A 595 -12.43 -16.78 11.64
CA TRP A 595 -13.03 -16.92 12.96
C TRP A 595 -13.37 -15.56 13.52
N ASP A 596 -14.65 -15.36 13.82
CA ASP A 596 -15.17 -14.09 14.30
C ASP A 596 -15.50 -14.17 15.79
N VAL A 597 -14.93 -13.29 16.60
CA VAL A 597 -15.14 -13.19 18.06
C VAL A 597 -15.41 -11.72 18.46
N PRO A 598 -15.89 -11.43 19.68
CA PRO A 598 -16.22 -10.07 20.09
C PRO A 598 -15.07 -9.07 19.93
N ASP A 599 -13.85 -9.48 20.27
CA ASP A 599 -12.71 -8.56 20.39
C ASP A 599 -11.82 -8.50 19.13
N TYR A 600 -11.97 -9.44 18.20
CA TYR A 600 -11.17 -9.51 16.97
C TYR A 600 -11.77 -10.44 15.91
N ALA A 601 -11.22 -10.35 14.71
CA ALA A 601 -11.41 -11.36 13.66
C ALA A 601 -10.09 -12.06 13.38
N LYS A 602 -10.10 -13.39 13.24
CA LYS A 602 -8.91 -14.20 13.08
C LYS A 602 -8.90 -14.92 11.74
N TYR A 603 -7.94 -14.55 10.90
CA TYR A 603 -7.61 -15.21 9.65
C TYR A 603 -6.87 -16.52 9.94
N TYR A 604 -7.22 -17.58 9.20
CA TYR A 604 -6.47 -18.83 9.14
C TYR A 604 -6.28 -19.27 7.68
N ARG A 605 -5.10 -19.82 7.39
CA ARG A 605 -4.85 -20.60 6.18
C ARG A 605 -4.22 -21.92 6.57
N GLY A 606 -4.82 -23.04 6.17
CA GLY A 606 -4.36 -24.36 6.61
C GLY A 606 -4.40 -25.46 5.55
N LEU A 607 -3.45 -26.40 5.67
CA LEU A 607 -3.50 -27.73 5.02
C LEU A 607 -3.96 -28.77 6.02
N TYR A 608 -4.67 -29.78 5.53
CA TYR A 608 -5.31 -30.80 6.38
C TYR A 608 -4.88 -32.19 5.95
N ALA A 609 -4.85 -33.12 6.90
CA ALA A 609 -4.57 -34.54 6.71
C ALA A 609 -3.31 -34.77 5.86
N GLN A 610 -2.16 -34.33 6.39
CA GLN A 610 -0.86 -34.47 5.75
C GLN A 610 0.05 -35.35 6.61
N THR A 611 0.92 -36.13 5.98
CA THR A 611 1.95 -36.90 6.69
C THR A 611 3.31 -36.57 6.06
N PRO A 612 4.09 -35.64 6.65
CA PRO A 612 5.43 -35.35 6.16
C PRO A 612 6.34 -36.56 6.36
N ALA A 613 7.28 -36.79 5.45
CA ALA A 613 8.40 -37.67 5.67
C ALA A 613 9.48 -36.97 6.51
N ILE A 614 10.36 -37.74 7.14
CA ILE A 614 11.57 -37.20 7.77
C ILE A 614 12.41 -36.49 6.69
N GLY A 615 12.80 -35.25 6.97
CA GLY A 615 13.54 -34.40 6.04
C GLY A 615 12.66 -33.56 5.10
N ASP A 616 11.34 -33.77 5.09
CA ASP A 616 10.44 -32.91 4.32
C ASP A 616 10.51 -31.46 4.79
N VAL A 617 10.31 -30.56 3.83
CA VAL A 617 10.34 -29.12 4.07
C VAL A 617 8.99 -28.52 3.72
N TRP A 618 8.33 -27.91 4.71
CA TRP A 618 7.10 -27.15 4.52
C TRP A 618 7.40 -25.68 4.69
N GLU A 619 6.98 -24.86 3.73
CA GLU A 619 7.28 -23.42 3.70
C GLU A 619 6.01 -22.62 3.43
N SER A 620 5.88 -21.48 4.12
CA SER A 620 4.79 -20.53 3.89
C SER A 620 5.28 -19.08 3.93
N LEU A 621 4.52 -18.20 3.30
CA LEU A 621 4.70 -16.76 3.35
C LEU A 621 3.37 -16.09 3.67
N GLN A 622 3.30 -15.42 4.81
CA GLN A 622 2.18 -14.58 5.20
C GLN A 622 2.52 -13.10 4.98
N THR A 623 1.54 -12.31 4.56
CA THR A 623 1.64 -10.86 4.43
C THR A 623 0.47 -10.22 5.17
N VAL A 624 0.77 -9.19 5.96
CA VAL A 624 -0.22 -8.34 6.62
C VAL A 624 0.06 -6.90 6.22
N ARG A 625 -0.93 -6.23 5.63
CA ARG A 625 -0.80 -4.85 5.16
C ARG A 625 -2.01 -4.02 5.54
N HIS A 626 -1.80 -3.05 6.42
CA HIS A 626 -2.77 -2.08 6.87
C HIS A 626 -2.90 -0.94 5.86
N TYR A 627 -4.10 -0.39 5.77
CA TYR A 627 -4.42 0.81 5.03
C TYR A 627 -5.30 1.73 5.89
N LYS A 628 -5.06 3.03 5.76
CA LYS A 628 -5.82 4.07 6.43
C LYS A 628 -6.16 5.09 5.37
N ASN A 629 -7.44 5.17 5.03
CA ASN A 629 -7.87 5.99 3.92
C ASN A 629 -7.98 7.43 4.28
#